data_AF-A0A0G0Y9P1-F1
#
_entry.id   AF-A0A0G0Y9P1-F1
#
_cell.length_a   1.000
_cell.length_b   1.000
_cell.length_c   1.000
_cell.angle_alpha   90.00
_cell.angle_beta   90.00
_cell.angle_gamma   90.00
#
_symmetry.space_group_name_H-M   'P 1'
#
loop_
_entity.id
_entity.type
_entity.pdbx_description
1 polymer ?
#
loop_
_entity_poly.entity_id
_entity_poly.type
_entity_poly.pdbx_seq_one_letter_code
_entity_poly.pdbx_strand_id
1 'polypeptide(L)'
;MTRNYYCIYFRYMKTLINIKTDRDVKEEAQKLAKEIGLPLSAIINASLKNFIRNKKITFSVLPRMTPALEDLVAKAEKDIRKGENISGPFSNERELTAYLDSL
;
A
#
# COMPACT_ATOMS: atom_id res chain seq x y z
N MET A 1 4.98 -23.99 29.57
CA MET A 1 5.84 -22.78 29.56
C MET A 1 6.82 -22.72 28.37
N THR A 2 7.16 -23.83 27.71
CA THR A 2 8.18 -23.91 26.62
C THR A 2 7.72 -23.42 25.24
N ARG A 3 6.42 -23.47 24.96
CA ARG A 3 5.85 -23.17 23.62
C ARG A 3 5.90 -21.69 23.25
N ASN A 4 5.87 -20.79 24.25
CA ASN A 4 5.92 -19.35 24.04
C ASN A 4 7.35 -18.88 23.71
N TYR A 5 8.36 -19.43 24.39
CA TYR A 5 9.78 -19.14 24.12
C TYR A 5 10.21 -19.54 22.70
N TYR A 6 9.74 -20.68 22.18
CA TYR A 6 10.06 -21.11 20.80
C TYR A 6 9.50 -20.15 19.73
N CYS A 7 8.31 -19.60 19.98
CA CYS A 7 7.66 -18.64 19.09
C CYS A 7 8.38 -17.28 19.08
N ILE A 8 8.88 -16.85 20.24
CA ILE A 8 9.68 -15.62 20.37
C ILE A 8 11.05 -15.80 19.69
N TYR A 9 11.67 -16.97 19.83
CA TYR A 9 12.97 -17.29 19.22
C TYR A 9 12.91 -17.27 17.68
N PHE A 10 11.89 -17.89 17.08
CA PHE A 10 11.72 -17.91 15.63
C PHE A 10 11.49 -16.49 15.06
N ARG A 11 10.90 -15.59 15.84
CA ARG A 11 10.67 -14.19 15.43
C ARG A 11 11.95 -13.33 15.44
N TYR A 12 13.01 -13.77 16.14
CA TYR A 12 14.25 -13.01 16.31
C TYR A 12 15.43 -13.52 15.46
N MET A 13 15.28 -14.62 14.72
CA MET A 13 16.33 -15.11 13.85
C MET A 13 16.41 -14.31 12.55
N LYS A 14 17.48 -13.52 12.40
CA LYS A 14 17.85 -12.86 11.15
C LYS A 14 18.77 -13.80 10.37
N THR A 15 18.48 -13.99 9.09
CA THR A 15 19.33 -14.75 8.17
C THR A 15 20.02 -13.80 7.18
N LEU A 16 21.18 -14.21 6.70
CA LEU A 16 21.94 -13.44 5.71
C LEU A 16 21.54 -13.86 4.30
N ILE A 17 21.23 -12.87 3.46
CA ILE A 17 21.00 -13.07 2.02
C ILE A 17 22.15 -12.40 1.27
N ASN A 18 22.94 -13.19 0.55
CA ASN A 18 23.98 -12.67 -0.33
C ASN A 18 23.45 -12.62 -1.78
N ILE A 19 23.45 -11.44 -2.38
CA ILE A 19 22.88 -11.21 -3.71
C ILE A 19 23.98 -10.63 -4.61
N LYS A 20 24.22 -11.29 -5.74
CA LYS A 20 25.06 -10.75 -6.82
C LYS A 20 24.19 -9.87 -7.73
N THR A 21 24.69 -8.70 -8.08
CA THR A 21 24.04 -7.73 -8.97
C THR A 21 25.12 -6.83 -9.56
N ASP A 22 24.78 -6.10 -10.62
CA ASP A 22 25.67 -5.15 -11.25
C ASP A 22 25.92 -3.94 -10.34
N ARG A 23 27.10 -3.32 -10.51
CA ARG A 23 27.57 -2.26 -9.61
C ARG A 23 26.72 -1.00 -9.73
N ASP A 24 26.42 -0.61 -10.96
CA ASP A 24 25.55 0.51 -11.31
C ASP A 24 24.15 0.35 -10.73
N VAL A 25 23.53 -0.82 -10.90
CA VAL A 25 22.19 -1.13 -10.34
C VAL A 25 22.18 -0.98 -8.82
N LYS A 26 23.22 -1.47 -8.14
CA LYS A 26 23.35 -1.32 -6.68
C LYS A 26 23.50 0.15 -6.27
N GLU A 27 24.34 0.90 -6.95
CA GLU A 27 24.60 2.32 -6.65
C GLU A 27 23.32 3.16 -6.83
N GLU A 28 22.60 2.95 -7.94
CA GLU A 28 21.32 3.61 -8.22
C GLU A 28 20.24 3.26 -7.19
N ALA A 29 20.07 1.97 -6.88
CA ALA A 29 19.10 1.54 -5.88
C ALA A 29 19.40 2.10 -4.48
N GLN A 30 20.68 2.23 -4.12
CA GLN A 30 21.09 2.86 -2.86
C GLN A 30 20.81 4.36 -2.85
N LYS A 31 21.04 5.06 -3.98
CA LYS A 31 20.73 6.49 -4.09
C LYS A 31 19.23 6.73 -3.92
N LEU A 32 18.39 5.98 -4.64
CA LEU A 32 16.94 6.08 -4.53
C LEU A 32 16.44 5.77 -3.12
N ALA A 33 17.00 4.75 -2.46
CA ALA A 33 16.64 4.40 -1.09
C ALA A 33 16.94 5.56 -0.11
N LYS A 34 18.09 6.23 -0.28
CA LYS A 34 18.47 7.41 0.51
C LYS A 34 17.55 8.60 0.28
N GLU A 35 17.12 8.84 -0.96
CA GLU A 35 16.17 9.91 -1.28
C GLU A 35 14.83 9.73 -0.55
N ILE A 36 14.41 8.48 -0.33
CA ILE A 36 13.17 8.13 0.38
C ILE A 36 13.42 7.99 1.91
N GLY A 37 14.67 8.17 2.38
CA GLY A 37 15.03 8.09 3.80
C GLY A 37 15.05 6.67 4.38
N LEU A 38 15.19 5.65 3.54
CA LEU A 38 15.18 4.24 3.94
C LEU A 38 16.49 3.53 3.59
N PRO A 39 16.98 2.59 4.42
CA PRO A 39 18.09 1.73 4.02
C PRO A 39 17.63 0.74 2.95
N LEU A 40 18.48 0.47 1.96
CA LEU A 40 18.19 -0.48 0.86
C LEU A 40 17.75 -1.86 1.39
N SER A 41 18.33 -2.32 2.49
CA SER A 41 17.97 -3.59 3.13
C SER A 41 16.53 -3.62 3.65
N ALA A 42 15.97 -2.49 4.11
CA ALA A 42 14.58 -2.42 4.53
C ALA A 42 13.63 -2.56 3.33
N ILE A 43 13.97 -1.93 2.20
CA ILE A 43 13.21 -2.01 0.95
C ILE A 43 13.20 -3.45 0.43
N ILE A 44 14.37 -4.11 0.37
CA ILE A 44 14.48 -5.51 -0.06
C ILE A 44 13.64 -6.43 0.86
N ASN A 45 13.74 -6.26 2.17
CA ASN A 45 12.95 -7.05 3.13
C ASN A 45 11.44 -6.81 2.98
N ALA A 46 11.01 -5.56 2.76
CA ALA A 46 9.61 -5.23 2.51
C ALA A 46 9.12 -5.86 1.20
N SER A 47 9.94 -5.81 0.14
CA SER A 47 9.64 -6.43 -1.15
C SER A 47 9.47 -7.95 -1.01
N LEU A 48 10.37 -8.63 -0.29
CA LEU A 48 10.27 -10.07 -0.01
C LEU A 48 8.98 -10.40 0.76
N LYS A 49 8.62 -9.61 1.78
CA LYS A 49 7.37 -9.79 2.53
C LYS A 49 6.15 -9.61 1.62
N ASN A 50 6.16 -8.60 0.75
CA ASN A 50 5.08 -8.35 -0.19
C ASN A 50 4.96 -9.48 -1.22
N PHE A 51 6.08 -10.00 -1.71
CA PHE A 51 6.11 -11.16 -2.58
C PHE A 51 5.48 -12.39 -1.90
N ILE A 52 5.84 -12.69 -0.66
CA ILE A 52 5.26 -13.80 0.12
C ILE A 52 3.75 -13.58 0.32
N ARG A 53 3.34 -12.37 0.74
CA ARG A 53 1.94 -12.04 1.05
C ARG A 53 1.04 -12.16 -0.18
N ASN A 54 1.50 -11.63 -1.30
CA ASN A 54 0.66 -11.48 -2.49
C ASN A 54 0.84 -12.63 -3.49
N LYS A 55 1.86 -13.48 -3.30
CA LYS A 55 2.26 -14.56 -4.23
C LYS A 55 2.44 -14.10 -5.68
N LYS A 56 2.69 -12.80 -5.88
CA LYS A 56 2.86 -12.14 -7.18
C LYS A 56 3.92 -11.07 -7.06
N ILE A 57 4.72 -10.92 -8.11
CA ILE A 57 5.63 -9.79 -8.27
C ILE A 57 4.89 -8.75 -9.11
N THR A 58 4.68 -7.56 -8.58
CA THR A 58 4.06 -6.46 -9.32
C THR A 58 5.16 -5.51 -9.76
N PHE A 59 5.40 -5.44 -11.06
CA PHE A 59 6.22 -4.39 -11.66
C PHE A 59 5.28 -3.26 -12.08
N SER A 60 5.33 -2.13 -11.38
CA SER A 60 4.65 -0.93 -11.86
C SER A 60 5.46 0.30 -11.53
N VAL A 61 5.58 1.20 -12.50
CA VAL A 61 6.27 2.48 -12.35
C VAL A 61 5.38 3.48 -11.60
N LEU A 62 4.04 3.35 -11.66
CA LEU A 62 3.06 4.10 -10.88
C LEU A 62 1.74 3.30 -10.77
N PRO A 63 0.98 3.37 -9.65
CA PRO A 63 -0.39 2.90 -9.65
C PRO A 63 -1.20 3.74 -10.65
N ARG A 64 -1.53 3.16 -11.81
CA ARG A 64 -2.49 3.77 -12.74
C ARG A 64 -3.89 3.37 -12.33
N MET A 65 -4.85 4.30 -12.41
CA MET A 65 -6.25 3.96 -12.26
C MET A 65 -6.60 2.89 -13.30
N THR A 66 -7.48 1.95 -12.93
CA THR A 66 -8.08 1.07 -13.92
C THR A 66 -9.06 1.89 -14.77
N PRO A 67 -9.30 1.56 -16.04
CA PRO A 67 -10.32 2.24 -16.84
C PRO A 67 -11.68 2.29 -16.13
N ALA A 68 -12.05 1.20 -15.45
CA ALA A 68 -13.27 1.14 -14.64
C ALA A 68 -13.29 2.15 -13.48
N LEU A 69 -12.14 2.42 -12.84
CA LEU A 69 -12.05 3.42 -11.77
C LEU A 69 -12.10 4.84 -12.34
N GLU A 70 -11.47 5.08 -13.50
CA GLU A 70 -11.55 6.37 -14.21
C GLU A 70 -13.01 6.70 -14.57
N ASP A 71 -13.76 5.73 -15.10
CA ASP A 71 -15.17 5.89 -15.44
C ASP A 71 -16.04 6.18 -14.20
N LEU A 72 -15.78 5.50 -13.08
CA LEU A 72 -16.50 5.72 -11.83
C LEU A 72 -16.25 7.13 -11.27
N VAL A 73 -15.01 7.60 -11.28
CA VAL A 73 -14.65 8.95 -10.84
C VAL A 73 -15.27 10.00 -11.76
N ALA A 74 -15.19 9.81 -13.08
CA ALA A 74 -15.78 10.72 -14.06
C ALA A 74 -17.31 10.84 -13.88
N LYS A 75 -17.99 9.73 -13.57
CA LYS A 75 -19.42 9.73 -13.24
C LYS A 75 -19.70 10.51 -11.95
N ALA A 76 -18.96 10.24 -10.88
CA ALA A 76 -19.12 10.94 -9.61
C ALA A 76 -18.91 12.46 -9.75
N GLU A 77 -17.90 12.89 -10.52
CA GLU A 77 -17.67 14.32 -10.79
C GLU A 77 -18.81 14.97 -11.56
N LYS A 78 -19.39 14.24 -12.53
CA LYS A 78 -20.55 14.73 -13.30
C LYS A 78 -21.77 14.90 -12.40
N ASP A 79 -22.01 13.93 -11.53
CA ASP A 79 -23.13 13.90 -10.59
C ASP A 79 -23.01 15.08 -9.59
N ILE A 80 -21.81 15.32 -9.05
CA ILE A 80 -21.51 16.48 -8.18
C ILE A 80 -21.78 17.80 -8.92
N ARG A 81 -21.31 17.97 -10.16
CA ARG A 81 -21.52 19.21 -10.94
C ARG A 81 -22.99 19.49 -11.23
N LYS A 82 -23.79 18.44 -11.39
CA LYS A 82 -25.22 18.54 -11.70
C LYS A 82 -26.12 18.60 -10.47
N GLY A 83 -25.57 18.32 -9.29
CA GLY A 83 -26.38 18.14 -8.08
C GLY A 83 -27.25 16.88 -8.13
N GLU A 84 -26.85 15.87 -8.91
CA GLU A 84 -27.55 14.59 -9.05
C GLU A 84 -26.84 13.53 -8.20
N ASN A 85 -27.56 12.53 -7.68
CA ASN A 85 -26.99 11.42 -6.89
C ASN A 85 -26.09 11.86 -5.71
N ILE A 86 -26.34 13.04 -5.15
CA ILE A 86 -25.67 13.56 -3.96
C ILE A 86 -26.63 13.56 -2.77
N SER A 87 -26.08 13.26 -1.59
CA SER A 87 -26.81 13.29 -0.32
C SER A 87 -26.18 14.30 0.63
N GLY A 88 -27.02 15.03 1.36
CA GLY A 88 -26.63 16.18 2.16
C GLY A 88 -26.99 17.52 1.48
N PRO A 89 -26.41 18.65 1.92
CA PRO A 89 -25.38 18.76 2.95
C PRO A 89 -25.90 18.35 4.33
N PHE A 90 -25.08 17.67 5.11
CA PHE A 90 -25.37 17.34 6.50
C PHE A 90 -24.79 18.43 7.39
N SER A 91 -25.57 18.90 8.35
CA SER A 91 -25.18 20.01 9.22
C SER A 91 -24.38 19.55 10.44
N ASN A 92 -24.42 18.25 10.78
CA ASN A 92 -23.70 17.68 11.91
C ASN A 92 -23.45 16.17 11.74
N GLU A 93 -22.56 15.62 12.57
CA GLU A 93 -22.18 14.20 12.57
C GLU A 93 -23.35 13.25 12.80
N ARG A 94 -24.34 13.64 13.64
CA ARG A 94 -25.48 12.78 13.98
C ARG A 94 -26.41 12.60 12.80
N GLU A 95 -26.63 13.68 12.04
CA GLU A 95 -27.43 13.68 10.81
C GLU A 95 -26.79 12.81 9.73
N LEU A 96 -25.46 12.93 9.54
CA LEU A 96 -24.71 12.07 8.63
C LEU A 96 -24.80 10.59 9.05
N THR A 97 -24.65 10.31 10.35
CA THR A 97 -24.66 8.94 10.88
C THR A 97 -26.03 8.30 10.71
N ALA A 98 -27.10 9.01 11.05
CA ALA A 98 -28.47 8.53 10.85
C ALA A 98 -28.80 8.25 9.38
N TYR A 99 -28.28 9.07 8.46
CA TYR A 99 -28.43 8.83 7.02
C TYR A 99 -27.68 7.57 6.58
N LEU A 100 -26.42 7.38 7.00
CA LEU A 100 -25.63 6.19 6.67
C LEU A 100 -26.23 4.90 7.24
N ASP A 101 -26.81 4.97 8.44
CA ASP A 101 -27.49 3.84 9.08
C ASP A 101 -28.82 3.47 8.38
N SER A 102 -29.35 4.36 7.53
CA SER A 102 -30.61 4.17 6.79
C SER A 102 -30.44 3.67 5.34
N LEU A 103 -29.20 3.63 4.85
CA LEU A 103 -28.80 3.16 3.50
C LEU A 103 -28.72 1.63 3.44
#